data_AF-A0A1F9B4Y1-F1
#
_entry.id   AF-A0A1F9B4Y1-F1
#
_cell.length_a   1.000
_cell.length_b   1.000
_cell.length_c   1.000
_cell.angle_alpha   90.00
_cell.angle_beta   90.00
_cell.angle_gamma   90.00
#
_symmetry.space_group_name_H-M   'P 1'
#
loop_
_entity.id
_entity.type
_entity.pdbx_description
1 polymer ?
#
loop_
_entity_poly.entity_id
_entity_poly.type
_entity_poly.pdbx_seq_one_letter_code
_entity_poly.pdbx_strand_id
1 'polypeptide(L)' 'MGNDIYMVSRQAASGFSGMGTLKADAMREAYQQCQLTGKQVEVIETIDAKPPYILGNFPRTEIHFKCISEK' A
#
# COMPACT_ATOMS: atom_id res chain seq x y z
N MET A 1 3.26 -17.25 -0.52
CA MET A 1 2.19 -16.67 0.32
C MET A 1 2.03 -17.59 1.53
N GLY A 2 2.35 -17.16 2.76
CA GLY A 2 2.33 -18.09 3.90
C GLY A 2 2.74 -17.57 5.28
N ASN A 3 2.60 -16.27 5.59
CA ASN A 3 2.99 -15.70 6.90
C ASN A 3 2.02 -14.58 7.39
N ASP A 4 0.74 -14.62 7.02
CA ASP A 4 -0.25 -13.55 7.28
C ASP A 4 0.19 -12.15 6.78
N ILE A 5 1.03 -12.12 5.75
CA ILE A 5 1.45 -10.90 5.07
C ILE A 5 0.50 -10.64 3.90
N TYR A 6 -0.16 -9.49 3.95
CA TYR A 6 -1.03 -8.97 2.91
C TYR A 6 -0.28 -7.92 2.08
N MET A 7 -0.77 -7.71 0.86
CA MET A 7 -0.22 -6.73 -0.07
C MET A 7 -1.34 -5.89 -0.66
N VAL A 8 -1.18 -4.57 -0.64
CA VAL A 8 -1.97 -3.63 -1.42
C VAL A 8 -1.05 -2.92 -2.39
N SER A 9 -1.39 -2.92 -3.69
CA SER A 9 -0.64 -2.21 -4.74
C SER A 9 -1.57 -1.20 -5.40
N ARG A 10 -1.14 0.07 -5.43
CA ARG A 10 -1.86 1.16 -6.08
C ARG A 10 -0.98 1.82 -7.11
N GLN A 11 -1.48 1.91 -8.33
CA GLN A 11 -0.83 2.60 -9.44
C GLN A 11 -1.70 3.76 -9.91
N ALA A 12 -1.08 4.89 -10.22
CA ALA A 12 -1.78 6.03 -10.77
C ALA A 12 -2.23 5.79 -12.23
N ALA A 13 -3.40 6.32 -12.56
CA ALA A 13 -3.81 6.59 -13.94
C ALA A 13 -3.36 8.00 -14.36
N SER A 14 -3.55 8.35 -15.64
CA SER A 14 -3.27 9.71 -16.16
C SER A 14 -4.00 10.80 -15.35
N GLY A 15 -3.36 11.96 -15.14
CA GLY A 15 -3.93 13.06 -14.34
C GLY A 15 -3.66 12.96 -12.83
N PHE A 16 -2.64 12.17 -12.47
CA PHE A 16 -2.28 11.86 -11.09
C PHE A 16 -1.91 13.06 -10.22
N SER A 17 -2.45 13.10 -9.00
CA SER A 17 -2.25 14.14 -7.98
C SER A 17 -0.93 14.05 -7.20
N GLY A 18 -0.15 12.97 -7.36
CA GLY A 18 1.19 12.82 -6.76
C GLY A 18 1.30 11.67 -5.74
N MET A 19 2.52 11.15 -5.56
CA MET A 19 2.81 9.88 -4.83
C MET A 19 2.21 9.78 -3.43
N GLY A 20 2.05 10.91 -2.73
CA GLY A 20 1.44 10.93 -1.40
C GLY A 20 0.00 10.43 -1.38
N THR A 21 -0.79 10.70 -2.43
CA THR A 21 -2.19 10.24 -2.48
C THR A 21 -2.28 8.74 -2.70
N LEU A 22 -1.44 8.14 -3.56
CA LEU A 22 -1.37 6.68 -3.70
C LEU A 22 -1.03 6.00 -2.39
N LYS A 23 -0.04 6.54 -1.66
CA LYS A 23 0.38 5.98 -0.39
C LYS A 23 -0.71 6.06 0.66
N ALA A 24 -1.41 7.19 0.73
CA ALA A 24 -2.56 7.36 1.63
C ALA A 24 -3.69 6.37 1.29
N ASP A 25 -4.01 6.19 0.01
CA ASP A 25 -5.04 5.23 -0.42
C ASP A 25 -4.66 3.78 -0.13
N ALA A 26 -3.42 3.39 -0.43
CA ALA A 26 -2.95 2.04 -0.15
C ALA A 26 -2.92 1.76 1.37
N MET A 27 -2.50 2.73 2.19
CA MET A 27 -2.58 2.62 3.65
C MET A 27 -4.03 2.52 4.13
N ARG A 28 -4.95 3.30 3.56
CA ARG A 28 -6.37 3.25 3.92
C ARG A 28 -6.98 1.88 3.64
N GLU A 29 -6.63 1.23 2.54
CA GLU A 29 -7.06 -0.15 2.26
C GLU A 29 -6.44 -1.15 3.24
N ALA A 30 -5.17 -0.99 3.61
CA ALA A 30 -4.55 -1.83 4.63
C ALA A 30 -5.29 -1.70 5.98
N TYR A 31 -5.64 -0.48 6.39
CA TYR A 31 -6.44 -0.23 7.59
C TYR A 31 -7.82 -0.88 7.51
N GLN A 32 -8.53 -0.69 6.40
CA GLN A 32 -9.83 -1.31 6.18
C GLN A 32 -9.75 -2.83 6.31
N GLN A 33 -8.71 -3.45 5.77
CA GLN A 33 -8.52 -4.89 5.84
C GLN A 33 -8.31 -5.39 7.28
N CYS A 34 -7.44 -4.74 8.06
CA CYS A 34 -7.20 -5.18 9.44
C CYS A 34 -8.38 -4.87 10.38
N GLN A 35 -9.13 -3.80 10.10
CA GLN A 35 -10.32 -3.43 10.84
C GLN A 35 -11.44 -4.49 10.76
N LEU A 36 -11.53 -5.26 9.67
CA LEU A 36 -12.48 -6.40 9.56
C LEU A 36 -12.30 -7.44 10.67
N THR A 37 -11.10 -7.52 11.26
CA THR A 37 -10.76 -8.46 12.33
C THR A 37 -10.49 -7.77 13.67
N GLY A 38 -10.75 -6.45 13.77
CA GLY A 38 -10.45 -5.66 14.97
C GLY A 38 -8.95 -5.56 15.29
N LYS A 39 -8.08 -5.74 14.29
CA LYS A 39 -6.63 -5.72 14.42
C LYS A 39 -6.03 -4.41 13.90
N GLN A 40 -4.79 -4.12 14.29
CA GLN A 40 -4.02 -2.98 13.80
C GLN A 40 -3.12 -3.37 12.63
N VAL A 41 -2.83 -2.38 11.77
CA VAL A 41 -1.90 -2.53 10.65
C VAL A 41 -0.47 -2.38 11.15
N GLU A 42 0.35 -3.39 10.90
CA GLU A 42 1.81 -3.30 10.99
C GLU A 42 2.37 -3.30 9.57
N VAL A 43 2.94 -2.18 9.14
CA VAL A 43 3.61 -2.08 7.83
C VAL A 43 4.97 -2.75 7.92
N ILE A 44 5.19 -3.74 7.05
CA ILE A 44 6.46 -4.48 6.94
C ILE A 44 7.36 -3.79 5.92
N GLU A 45 6.80 -3.47 4.76
CA GLU A 45 7.54 -2.89 3.65
C GLU A 45 6.66 -1.93 2.86
N THR A 46 7.27 -0.89 2.30
CA THR A 46 6.65 -0.04 1.29
C THR A 46 7.58 0.05 0.09
N ILE A 47 7.08 -0.33 -1.07
CA ILE A 47 7.82 -0.34 -2.34
C ILE A 47 7.20 0.72 -3.25
N ASP A 48 7.92 1.83 -3.41
CA ASP A 48 7.52 2.90 -4.31
C ASP A 48 8.25 2.76 -5.66
N ALA A 49 7.50 2.96 -6.76
CA ALA A 49 8.11 3.16 -8.07
C ALA A 49 8.95 4.44 -8.02
N LYS A 50 10.17 4.36 -8.57
CA LYS A 50 11.09 5.51 -8.58
C LYS A 50 11.01 6.23 -9.92
N PRO A 51 11.08 7.57 -9.95
CA PRO A 51 11.16 8.33 -11.19
C PRO A 51 12.48 8.00 -11.95
N PRO A 52 12.53 8.24 -13.28
CA PRO A 52 11.52 8.93 -14.10
C PRO A 52 10.34 8.05 -14.53
N TYR A 53 9.10 8.57 -14.45
CA TYR A 53 7.87 7.87 -14.81
C TYR A 53 7.55 7.97 -16.31
N ILE A 54 8.39 7.32 -17.11
CA ILE A 54 8.32 7.31 -18.57
C ILE A 54 8.35 5.87 -19.09
N LEU A 55 7.94 5.66 -20.35
CA LEU A 55 8.07 4.37 -21.04
C LEU A 55 7.41 3.19 -20.28
N GLY A 56 6.23 3.41 -19.70
CA GLY A 56 5.50 2.37 -18.96
C GLY A 56 5.88 2.24 -17.48
N ASN A 57 6.83 3.03 -16.98
CA ASN A 57 7.00 3.23 -15.54
C ASN A 57 5.97 4.24 -15.04
N PHE A 58 4.95 3.77 -14.33
CA PHE A 58 3.90 4.62 -13.76
C PHE A 58 4.12 4.80 -12.25
N PRO A 59 3.71 5.95 -11.67
CA PRO A 59 3.70 6.13 -10.23
C PRO A 59 2.92 4.99 -9.56
N ARG A 60 3.58 4.27 -8.66
CA ARG A 60 3.02 3.10 -7.98
C ARG A 60 3.57 3.03 -6.57
N THR A 61 2.73 2.63 -5.62
CA THR A 61 3.13 2.26 -4.28
C THR A 61 2.58 0.88 -3.96
N GLU A 62 3.36 0.07 -3.26
CA GLU A 62 2.96 -1.23 -2.78
C GLU A 62 3.27 -1.31 -1.29
N ILE A 63 2.30 -1.74 -0.49
CA ILE A 63 2.42 -1.85 0.96
C ILE A 63 2.25 -3.31 1.33
N HIS A 64 3.28 -3.85 1.97
CA HIS A 64 3.22 -5.17 2.60
C HIS A 64 2.95 -4.96 4.07
N PHE A 65 1.94 -5.63 4.60
CA PHE A 65 1.51 -5.42 5.98
C PHE A 65 1.00 -6.70 6.63
N LYS A 66 0.96 -6.69 7.96
CA LYS A 66 0.29 -7.68 8.80
C LYS A 66 -0.84 -7.03 9.57
N CYS A 67 -1.84 -7.84 9.91
CA CYS A 67 -2.84 -7.47 10.89
C CYS A 67 -2.47 -8.10 12.23
N ILE A 68 -2.04 -7.27 13.18
CA ILE A 68 -1.61 -7.71 14.51
C ILE A 68 -2.64 -7.28 15.56
N SER A 69 -2.82 -8.09 16.60
CA SER A 69 -3.61 -7.67 17.76
C SER A 69 -2.90 -6.52 18.47
N GLU A 70 -3.67 -5.58 18.99
CA GLU A 70 -3.15 -4.53 19.87
C GLU A 70 -2.44 -5.19 21.06
N LYS A 71 -1.26 -4.66 21.42
CA LYS A 71 -0.43 -5.19 22.51
C LYS A 71 -0.92 -4.70 23.87
#